data_AF-A0A4U5UH71-F1
#
_entry.id   AF-A0A4U5UH71-F1
#
_cell.length_a   1.000
_cell.length_b   1.000
_cell.length_c   1.000
_cell.angle_alpha   90.00
_cell.angle_beta   90.00
_cell.angle_gamma   90.00
#
_symmetry.space_group_name_H-M   'P 1'
#
loop_
_entity.id
_entity.type
_entity.pdbx_description
1 polymer ?
#
loop_
_entity_poly.entity_id
_entity_poly.type
_entity_poly.pdbx_seq_one_letter_code
_entity_poly.pdbx_strand_id
1 'polypeptide(L)'
;MFTYDERTKLFWFNASSFENEGQYTLIGIVLGLAIYNNCILDVHFPMVVYRKLMGKKGTFRDLADANPVLHQSLKELLEYEGSVEEDMMITFQISQTDLFGNPLMYDLRENGDKIPVTNENRKEFVAQYAEYMLNKSVEKQFKAFRRGFHMVTNESPLKYLFRPEEIELLICGSRNLDFLALEETTEYDGGYNRDSRIIKEFWETLHSFGEEQKRLFLQFTTGTDRAPVGGLGKLKMIIAKNGPDTDRLPTSHTCFNVLLLPEYSSKEKLRERLLKAITYAKGFGML
;
A
#
# COMPACT_ATOMS: atom_id res chain seq x y z
N MET A 1 -5.23 -1.86 14.53
CA MET A 1 -5.96 -2.58 13.46
C MET A 1 -5.03 -3.39 12.55
N PHE A 2 -4.00 -2.77 11.98
CA PHE A 2 -3.04 -3.47 11.11
C PHE A 2 -1.64 -3.46 11.71
N THR A 3 -0.83 -4.47 11.38
CA THR A 3 0.62 -4.50 11.63
C THR A 3 1.35 -4.11 10.36
N TYR A 4 2.42 -3.32 10.51
CA TYR A 4 3.28 -2.91 9.40
C TYR A 4 4.56 -3.75 9.38
N ASP A 5 4.94 -4.27 8.21
CA ASP A 5 6.22 -4.95 8.02
C ASP A 5 7.18 -4.00 7.28
N GLU A 6 8.27 -3.61 7.94
CA GLU A 6 9.28 -2.67 7.44
C GLU A 6 9.96 -3.13 6.14
N ARG A 7 10.05 -4.45 5.90
CA ARG A 7 10.77 -5.02 4.74
C ARG A 7 9.91 -4.93 3.48
N THR A 8 8.64 -5.29 3.62
CA THR A 8 7.68 -5.26 2.51
C THR A 8 7.02 -3.90 2.34
N LYS A 9 7.02 -3.07 3.39
CA LYS A 9 6.25 -1.83 3.50
C LYS A 9 4.74 -2.05 3.32
N LEU A 10 4.25 -3.21 3.75
CA LEU A 10 2.86 -3.61 3.64
C LEU A 10 2.21 -3.69 5.02
N PHE A 11 0.90 -3.49 5.03
CA PHE A 11 0.04 -3.68 6.19
C PHE A 11 -0.64 -5.05 6.14
N TRP A 12 -0.76 -5.70 7.30
CA TRP A 12 -1.52 -6.93 7.48
C TRP A 12 -2.50 -6.82 8.64
N PHE A 13 -3.58 -7.59 8.63
CA PHE A 13 -4.58 -7.59 9.69
C PHE A 13 -3.96 -8.08 11.01
N ASN A 14 -4.15 -7.32 12.09
CA ASN A 14 -3.69 -7.73 13.41
C ASN A 14 -4.71 -8.69 14.03
N ALA A 15 -4.35 -9.97 14.13
CA ALA A 15 -5.17 -11.02 14.75
C ALA A 15 -5.55 -10.72 16.20
N SER A 16 -4.67 -10.03 16.94
CA SER A 16 -4.82 -9.66 18.35
C SER A 16 -5.43 -8.26 18.53
N SER A 17 -5.97 -7.65 17.48
CA SER A 17 -6.55 -6.30 17.53
C SER A 17 -7.72 -6.21 18.52
N PHE A 18 -7.59 -5.35 19.54
CA PHE A 18 -8.68 -4.99 20.46
C PHE A 18 -9.71 -4.02 19.85
N GLU A 19 -9.43 -3.46 18.68
CA GLU A 19 -10.33 -2.55 17.96
C GLU A 19 -11.66 -3.22 17.57
N ASN A 20 -12.74 -2.43 17.61
CA ASN A 20 -14.07 -2.90 17.27
C ASN A 20 -14.20 -3.26 15.77
N GLU A 21 -15.01 -4.27 15.45
CA GLU A 21 -15.40 -4.65 14.08
C GLU A 21 -15.93 -3.46 13.24
N GLY A 22 -16.51 -2.45 13.90
CA GLY A 22 -16.97 -1.23 13.26
C GLY A 22 -15.88 -0.49 12.48
N GLN A 23 -14.66 -0.42 13.02
CA GLN A 23 -13.53 0.24 12.37
C GLN A 23 -13.12 -0.49 11.07
N TYR A 24 -13.06 -1.83 11.11
CA TYR A 24 -12.77 -2.63 9.91
C TYR A 24 -13.85 -2.45 8.85
N THR A 25 -15.12 -2.42 9.27
CA THR A 25 -16.25 -2.16 8.38
C THR A 25 -16.12 -0.78 7.72
N LEU A 26 -15.75 0.26 8.49
CA LEU A 26 -15.55 1.61 7.97
C LEU A 26 -14.46 1.66 6.90
N ILE A 27 -13.30 1.05 7.15
CA ILE A 27 -12.21 1.01 6.16
C ILE A 27 -12.66 0.26 4.90
N GLY A 28 -13.40 -0.84 5.06
CA GLY A 28 -14.01 -1.54 3.93
C GLY A 28 -14.91 -0.62 3.09
N ILE A 29 -15.78 0.16 3.73
CA ILE A 29 -16.66 1.14 3.05
C ILE A 29 -15.82 2.19 2.32
N VAL A 30 -14.77 2.74 2.95
CA VAL A 30 -13.88 3.74 2.35
C VAL A 30 -13.22 3.20 1.09
N LEU A 31 -12.73 1.96 1.09
CA LEU A 31 -12.17 1.31 -0.11
C LEU A 31 -13.21 1.16 -1.22
N GLY A 32 -14.45 0.83 -0.87
CA GLY A 32 -15.53 0.77 -1.85
C GLY A 32 -15.85 2.13 -2.46
N LEU A 33 -15.95 3.17 -1.62
CA LEU A 33 -16.22 4.55 -2.07
C LEU A 33 -15.11 5.11 -2.95
N ALA A 34 -13.85 4.81 -2.65
CA ALA A 34 -12.69 5.20 -3.43
C ALA A 34 -12.83 4.79 -4.91
N ILE A 35 -13.25 3.54 -5.15
CA ILE A 35 -13.46 3.00 -6.51
C ILE A 35 -14.50 3.84 -7.28
N TYR A 36 -15.65 4.15 -6.67
CA TYR A 36 -16.73 4.87 -7.37
C TYR A 36 -16.48 6.37 -7.52
N ASN A 37 -15.65 6.97 -6.67
CA ASN A 37 -15.32 8.39 -6.73
C ASN A 37 -14.05 8.69 -7.56
N ASN A 38 -13.45 7.66 -8.19
CA ASN A 38 -12.17 7.77 -8.89
C ASN A 38 -11.08 8.44 -8.04
N CYS A 39 -11.09 8.14 -6.73
CA CYS A 39 -10.17 8.68 -5.75
C CYS A 39 -9.27 7.54 -5.29
N ILE A 40 -7.95 7.69 -5.50
CA ILE A 40 -6.99 6.68 -5.10
C ILE A 40 -6.63 6.83 -3.62
N LEU A 41 -6.39 5.71 -2.97
CA LEU A 41 -6.01 5.61 -1.57
C LEU A 41 -4.57 5.14 -1.46
N ASP A 42 -3.81 5.76 -0.56
CA ASP A 42 -2.44 5.36 -0.24
C ASP A 42 -2.41 4.15 0.71
N VAL A 43 -3.06 3.05 0.29
CA VAL A 43 -3.11 1.80 1.05
C VAL A 43 -2.18 0.76 0.46
N HIS A 44 -1.44 0.09 1.33
CA HIS A 44 -0.40 -0.84 0.97
C HIS A 44 -0.71 -2.22 1.55
N PHE A 45 -1.46 -3.03 0.82
CA PHE A 45 -1.82 -4.39 1.22
C PHE A 45 -1.15 -5.44 0.34
N PRO A 46 -0.79 -6.62 0.88
CA PRO A 46 -0.37 -7.74 0.05
C PRO A 46 -1.51 -8.21 -0.85
N MET A 47 -1.17 -8.78 -2.01
CA MET A 47 -2.14 -9.18 -3.04
C MET A 47 -3.25 -10.11 -2.52
N VAL A 48 -2.92 -10.89 -1.49
CA VAL A 48 -3.86 -11.78 -0.79
C VAL A 48 -5.09 -11.05 -0.26
N VAL A 49 -4.98 -9.78 0.14
CA VAL A 49 -6.13 -9.00 0.66
C VAL A 49 -7.15 -8.79 -0.44
N TYR A 50 -6.72 -8.38 -1.64
CA TYR A 50 -7.59 -8.20 -2.80
C TYR A 50 -8.17 -9.53 -3.28
N ARG A 51 -7.38 -10.62 -3.26
CA ARG A 51 -7.89 -11.98 -3.53
C ARG A 51 -9.01 -12.38 -2.57
N LYS A 52 -8.84 -12.09 -1.28
CA LYS A 52 -9.83 -12.39 -0.25
C LYS A 52 -11.08 -11.51 -0.35
N LEU A 53 -10.97 -10.25 -0.80
CA LEU A 53 -12.13 -9.40 -1.07
C LEU A 53 -13.05 -10.03 -2.13
N MET A 54 -12.46 -10.63 -3.16
CA MET A 54 -13.16 -11.40 -4.19
C MET A 54 -13.77 -12.72 -3.69
N GLY A 55 -13.51 -13.11 -2.44
CA GLY A 55 -13.99 -14.36 -1.84
C GLY A 55 -13.07 -15.56 -2.07
N LYS A 56 -11.85 -15.36 -2.58
CA LYS A 56 -10.84 -16.42 -2.69
C LYS A 56 -10.06 -16.55 -1.38
N LYS A 57 -9.75 -17.77 -0.94
CA LYS A 57 -8.90 -17.97 0.24
C LYS A 57 -7.44 -17.67 -0.08
N GLY A 58 -6.72 -17.16 0.92
CA GLY A 58 -5.25 -17.07 0.86
C GLY A 58 -4.64 -18.48 0.87
N THR A 59 -3.48 -18.62 0.24
CA THR A 59 -2.77 -19.87 0.03
C THR A 59 -1.29 -19.70 0.37
N PHE A 60 -0.54 -20.81 0.42
CA PHE A 60 0.90 -20.77 0.69
C PHE A 60 1.69 -19.81 -0.23
N ARG A 61 1.31 -19.69 -1.50
CA ARG A 61 1.96 -18.77 -2.45
C ARG A 61 1.81 -17.31 -2.04
N ASP A 62 0.68 -16.97 -1.42
CA ASP A 62 0.39 -15.61 -1.00
C ASP A 62 1.18 -15.17 0.24
N LEU A 63 1.75 -16.13 0.99
CA LEU A 63 2.67 -15.81 2.09
C LEU A 63 3.94 -15.14 1.59
N ALA A 64 4.34 -15.35 0.33
CA ALA A 64 5.54 -14.73 -0.22
C ALA A 64 5.50 -13.20 -0.10
N ASP A 65 4.33 -12.60 -0.30
CA ASP A 65 4.12 -11.16 -0.19
C ASP A 65 3.71 -10.75 1.24
N ALA A 66 2.88 -11.56 1.90
CA ALA A 66 2.32 -11.20 3.21
C ALA A 66 3.28 -11.41 4.39
N ASN A 67 4.12 -12.45 4.33
CA ASN A 67 5.15 -12.75 5.32
C ASN A 67 6.31 -13.51 4.65
N PRO A 68 7.26 -12.78 4.02
CA PRO A 68 8.34 -13.39 3.24
C PRO A 68 9.21 -14.35 4.05
N VAL A 69 9.44 -14.05 5.33
CA VAL A 69 10.26 -14.92 6.21
C VAL A 69 9.56 -16.24 6.45
N LEU A 70 8.29 -16.21 6.84
CA LEU A 70 7.52 -17.43 7.05
C LEU A 70 7.40 -18.24 5.76
N HIS A 71 7.19 -17.57 4.62
CA HIS A 71 7.16 -18.24 3.33
C HIS A 71 8.47 -18.97 3.03
N GLN A 72 9.61 -18.30 3.27
CA GLN A 72 10.93 -18.88 3.03
C GLN A 72 11.19 -20.08 3.95
N SER A 73 10.89 -19.99 5.24
CA SER A 73 11.07 -21.12 6.17
C SER A 73 10.19 -22.32 5.81
N LEU A 74 8.93 -22.08 5.41
CA LEU A 74 8.03 -23.15 4.98
C LEU A 74 8.43 -23.73 3.61
N LYS A 75 9.03 -22.91 2.73
CA LYS A 75 9.59 -23.38 1.46
C LYS A 75 10.80 -24.28 1.70
N GLU A 76 11.71 -23.87 2.57
CA GLU A 76 12.87 -24.68 2.97
C GLU A 76 12.45 -26.01 3.58
N LEU A 77 11.40 -26.03 4.42
CA LEU A 77 10.80 -27.26 4.93
C LEU A 77 10.33 -28.20 3.82
N LEU A 78 9.70 -27.66 2.76
CA LEU A 78 9.23 -28.44 1.60
C LEU A 78 10.35 -28.97 0.71
N GLU A 79 11.46 -28.24 0.64
CA GLU A 79 12.62 -28.54 -0.21
C GLU A 79 13.69 -29.36 0.52
N TYR A 80 13.57 -29.52 1.84
CA TYR A 80 14.52 -30.24 2.66
C TYR A 80 14.70 -31.70 2.21
N GLU A 81 15.96 -32.13 2.02
CA GLU A 81 16.32 -33.48 1.57
C GLU A 81 16.58 -34.46 2.72
N GLY A 82 16.85 -33.95 3.94
CA GLY A 82 17.10 -34.74 5.14
C GLY A 82 15.83 -35.26 5.84
N SER A 83 15.99 -35.75 7.07
CA SER A 83 14.90 -36.26 7.89
C SER A 83 14.23 -35.10 8.63
N VAL A 84 13.06 -34.65 8.17
CA VAL A 84 12.37 -33.50 8.78
C VAL A 84 12.07 -33.74 10.26
N GLU A 85 11.72 -34.98 10.61
CA GLU A 85 11.36 -35.34 11.98
C GLU A 85 12.56 -35.27 12.93
N GLU A 86 13.71 -35.81 12.53
CA GLU A 86 14.92 -35.85 13.36
C GLU A 86 15.68 -34.52 13.36
N ASP A 87 15.75 -33.85 12.21
CA ASP A 87 16.58 -32.66 12.02
C ASP A 87 15.89 -31.38 12.52
N MET A 88 14.57 -31.28 12.40
CA MET A 88 13.81 -30.07 12.76
C MET A 88 12.99 -30.21 14.04
N MET A 89 12.56 -31.42 14.41
CA MET A 89 11.79 -31.71 15.63
C MET A 89 10.60 -30.76 15.88
N ILE A 90 9.91 -30.36 14.81
CA ILE A 90 8.70 -29.52 14.90
C ILE A 90 7.43 -30.38 14.90
N THR A 91 6.35 -29.85 15.46
CA THR A 91 5.05 -30.52 15.53
C THR A 91 3.97 -29.69 14.83
N PHE A 92 2.73 -30.17 14.81
CA PHE A 92 1.59 -29.43 14.25
C PHE A 92 1.06 -28.34 15.20
N GLN A 93 1.77 -28.04 16.28
CA GLN A 93 1.54 -26.88 17.13
C GLN A 93 2.46 -25.74 16.73
N ILE A 94 1.89 -24.55 16.50
CA ILE A 94 2.63 -23.34 16.15
C ILE A 94 2.55 -22.32 17.28
N SER A 95 3.56 -21.47 17.40
CA SER A 95 3.55 -20.34 18.32
C SER A 95 3.26 -19.03 17.59
N GLN A 96 2.42 -18.20 18.19
CA GLN A 96 2.13 -16.84 17.77
C GLN A 96 2.46 -15.90 18.91
N THR A 97 2.98 -14.72 18.62
CA THR A 97 3.28 -13.74 19.66
C THR A 97 2.08 -12.84 19.89
N ASP A 98 1.65 -12.69 21.14
CA ASP A 98 0.64 -11.71 21.51
C ASP A 98 1.18 -10.26 21.50
N LEU A 99 0.33 -9.28 21.83
CA LEU A 99 0.73 -7.87 21.89
C LEU A 99 1.76 -7.54 22.98
N PHE A 100 1.98 -8.45 23.92
CA PHE A 100 2.89 -8.31 25.05
C PHE A 100 4.16 -9.17 24.90
N GLY A 101 4.34 -9.84 23.75
CA GLY A 101 5.49 -10.70 23.53
C GLY A 101 5.33 -12.15 24.02
N ASN A 102 4.16 -12.52 24.56
CA ASN A 102 3.94 -13.87 25.08
C ASN A 102 3.62 -14.85 23.94
N PRO A 103 4.18 -16.07 23.97
CA PRO A 103 3.85 -17.11 23.02
C PRO A 103 2.46 -17.68 23.31
N LEU A 104 1.57 -17.59 22.32
CA LEU A 104 0.29 -18.28 22.24
C LEU A 104 0.47 -19.51 21.35
N MET A 105 0.29 -20.69 21.93
CA MET A 105 0.33 -21.94 21.19
C MET A 105 -1.01 -22.19 20.50
N TYR A 106 -0.95 -22.59 19.24
CA TYR A 106 -2.11 -22.95 18.44
C TYR A 106 -1.89 -24.29 17.74
N ASP A 107 -2.80 -25.22 17.99
CA ASP A 107 -2.79 -26.52 17.33
C ASP A 107 -3.44 -26.42 15.94
N LEU A 108 -2.67 -26.65 14.88
CA LEU A 108 -3.17 -26.63 13.50
C LEU A 108 -4.20 -27.74 13.23
N ARG A 109 -4.06 -28.85 13.97
CA ARG A 109 -4.97 -29.99 14.01
C ARG A 109 -5.09 -30.54 15.44
N GLU A 110 -6.10 -31.36 15.67
CA GLU A 110 -6.34 -31.98 16.98
C GLU A 110 -5.09 -32.71 17.50
N ASN A 111 -4.71 -32.45 18.76
CA ASN A 111 -3.48 -32.94 19.39
C ASN A 111 -2.20 -32.59 18.60
N GLY A 112 -2.14 -31.37 18.04
CA GLY A 112 -1.03 -30.91 17.21
C GLY A 112 0.33 -30.95 17.92
N ASP A 113 0.34 -30.81 19.24
CA ASP A 113 1.50 -30.94 20.12
C ASP A 113 2.18 -32.32 20.07
N LYS A 114 1.40 -33.38 19.81
CA LYS A 114 1.88 -34.77 19.80
C LYS A 114 2.19 -35.30 18.42
N ILE A 115 1.89 -34.56 17.37
CA ILE A 115 2.04 -35.05 16.01
C ILE A 115 3.26 -34.39 15.34
N PRO A 116 4.37 -35.12 15.19
CA PRO A 116 5.57 -34.59 14.56
C PRO A 116 5.37 -34.30 13.08
N VAL A 117 6.09 -33.31 12.57
CA VAL A 117 6.17 -33.06 11.14
C VAL A 117 7.23 -33.98 10.54
N THR A 118 6.85 -34.71 9.50
CA THR A 118 7.69 -35.69 8.79
C THR A 118 7.75 -35.33 7.31
N ASN A 119 8.65 -35.97 6.54
CA ASN A 119 8.74 -35.78 5.09
C ASN A 119 7.43 -36.11 4.36
N GLU A 120 6.60 -37.00 4.93
CA GLU A 120 5.31 -37.40 4.37
C GLU A 120 4.21 -36.36 4.62
N ASN A 121 4.17 -35.78 5.83
CA ASN A 121 3.09 -34.88 6.24
C ASN A 121 3.44 -33.38 6.14
N ARG A 122 4.68 -33.01 5.81
CA ARG A 122 5.13 -31.62 5.71
C ARG A 122 4.29 -30.75 4.77
N LYS A 123 3.77 -31.33 3.67
CA LYS A 123 2.90 -30.60 2.73
C LYS A 123 1.58 -30.19 3.39
N GLU A 124 1.04 -31.07 4.22
CA GLU A 124 -0.17 -30.80 5.00
C GLU A 124 0.09 -29.73 6.06
N PHE A 125 1.21 -29.84 6.79
CA PHE A 125 1.64 -28.84 7.77
C PHE A 125 1.70 -27.43 7.14
N VAL A 126 2.39 -27.29 6.01
CA VAL A 126 2.52 -26.00 5.30
C VAL A 126 1.16 -25.47 4.85
N ALA A 127 0.28 -26.33 4.33
CA ALA A 127 -1.06 -25.93 3.90
C ALA A 127 -1.92 -25.45 5.08
N GLN A 128 -1.89 -26.16 6.21
CA GLN A 128 -2.64 -25.79 7.41
C GLN A 128 -2.09 -24.51 8.06
N TYR A 129 -0.77 -24.34 8.10
CA TYR A 129 -0.14 -23.13 8.61
C TYR A 129 -0.52 -21.93 7.74
N ALA A 130 -0.46 -22.05 6.41
CA ALA A 130 -0.90 -20.98 5.51
C ALA A 130 -2.40 -20.65 5.65
N GLU A 131 -3.27 -21.67 5.77
CA GLU A 131 -4.71 -21.48 6.00
C GLU A 131 -4.96 -20.76 7.34
N TYR A 132 -4.23 -21.12 8.39
CA TYR A 132 -4.34 -20.45 9.67
C TYR A 132 -3.91 -18.98 9.57
N MET A 133 -2.70 -18.72 9.05
CA MET A 133 -2.11 -17.38 9.02
C MET A 133 -2.88 -16.40 8.15
N LEU A 134 -3.34 -16.83 6.98
CA LEU A 134 -3.97 -15.95 6.01
C LEU A 134 -5.49 -15.89 6.16
N ASN A 135 -6.12 -16.93 6.70
CA ASN A 135 -7.58 -17.05 6.73
C ASN A 135 -8.14 -17.10 8.15
N LYS A 136 -7.77 -18.10 8.97
CA LYS A 136 -8.40 -18.30 10.30
C LYS A 136 -8.02 -17.22 11.32
N SER A 137 -6.74 -16.86 11.40
CA SER A 137 -6.21 -15.94 12.42
C SER A 137 -6.83 -14.54 12.35
N VAL A 138 -7.24 -14.12 11.16
CA VAL A 138 -7.79 -12.79 10.86
C VAL A 138 -9.25 -12.83 10.43
N GLU A 139 -9.93 -13.97 10.60
CA GLU A 139 -11.26 -14.21 10.03
C GLU A 139 -12.28 -13.15 10.48
N LYS A 140 -12.32 -12.85 11.79
CA LYS A 140 -13.27 -11.90 12.37
C LYS A 140 -13.08 -10.50 11.80
N GLN A 141 -11.85 -10.00 11.83
CA GLN A 141 -11.48 -8.67 11.35
C GLN A 141 -11.70 -8.56 9.84
N PHE A 142 -11.26 -9.57 9.09
CA PHE A 142 -11.39 -9.60 7.65
C PHE A 142 -12.86 -9.70 7.19
N LYS A 143 -13.71 -10.45 7.91
CA LYS A 143 -15.15 -10.55 7.60
C LYS A 143 -15.85 -9.20 7.76
N ALA A 144 -15.53 -8.45 8.80
CA ALA A 144 -16.05 -7.08 8.99
C ALA A 144 -15.56 -6.13 7.88
N PHE A 145 -14.27 -6.18 7.54
CA PHE A 145 -13.69 -5.42 6.44
C PHE A 145 -14.34 -5.72 5.09
N ARG A 146 -14.46 -7.01 4.74
CA ARG A 146 -15.11 -7.46 3.50
C ARG A 146 -16.59 -7.07 3.46
N ARG A 147 -17.29 -7.14 4.60
CA ARG A 147 -18.69 -6.68 4.70
C ARG A 147 -18.80 -5.21 4.34
N GLY A 148 -17.95 -4.35 4.91
CA GLY A 148 -17.93 -2.92 4.60
C GLY A 148 -17.67 -2.64 3.12
N PHE A 149 -16.68 -3.32 2.53
CA PHE A 149 -16.39 -3.22 1.11
C PHE A 149 -17.58 -3.65 0.24
N HIS A 150 -18.26 -4.73 0.63
CA HIS A 150 -19.40 -5.25 -0.11
C HIS A 150 -20.64 -4.36 -0.01
N MET A 151 -20.82 -3.61 1.08
CA MET A 151 -21.94 -2.65 1.21
C MET A 151 -21.96 -1.61 0.09
N VAL A 152 -20.79 -1.26 -0.47
CA VAL A 152 -20.66 -0.31 -1.57
C VAL A 152 -20.56 -1.02 -2.93
N THR A 153 -20.02 -2.24 -2.97
CA THR A 153 -19.70 -2.96 -4.21
C THR A 153 -20.64 -4.11 -4.58
N ASN A 154 -21.74 -4.32 -3.83
CA ASN A 154 -22.61 -5.50 -3.95
C ASN A 154 -23.14 -5.75 -5.37
N GLU A 155 -23.58 -4.71 -6.06
CA GLU A 155 -24.12 -4.79 -7.42
C GLU A 155 -23.05 -4.71 -8.51
N SER A 156 -21.78 -4.54 -8.10
CA SER A 156 -20.67 -4.33 -9.01
C SER A 156 -20.16 -5.65 -9.60
N PRO A 157 -19.78 -5.69 -10.88
CA PRO A 157 -19.20 -6.88 -11.49
C PRO A 157 -17.75 -7.15 -11.05
N LEU A 158 -17.21 -6.37 -10.10
CA LEU A 158 -15.84 -6.51 -9.55
C LEU A 158 -15.48 -7.95 -9.17
N LYS A 159 -16.42 -8.72 -8.64
CA LYS A 159 -16.17 -10.11 -8.27
C LYS A 159 -15.91 -11.03 -9.47
N TYR A 160 -16.52 -10.75 -10.61
CA TYR A 160 -16.56 -11.67 -11.76
C TYR A 160 -15.72 -11.21 -12.95
N LEU A 161 -15.58 -9.90 -13.14
CA LEU A 161 -14.87 -9.34 -14.29
C LEU A 161 -13.42 -8.96 -14.00
N PHE A 162 -13.10 -8.72 -12.73
CA PHE A 162 -11.79 -8.18 -12.36
C PHE A 162 -10.85 -9.27 -11.83
N ARG A 163 -9.56 -9.05 -12.00
CA ARG A 163 -8.49 -9.73 -11.29
C ARG A 163 -8.12 -8.95 -10.02
N PRO A 164 -7.50 -9.61 -9.01
CA PRO A 164 -7.06 -8.94 -7.79
C PRO A 164 -6.19 -7.71 -8.04
N GLU A 165 -5.31 -7.78 -9.04
CA GLU A 165 -4.40 -6.70 -9.45
C GLU A 165 -5.19 -5.50 -10.00
N GLU A 166 -6.30 -5.75 -10.69
CA GLU A 166 -7.14 -4.68 -11.23
C GLU A 166 -7.94 -3.99 -10.11
N ILE A 167 -8.31 -4.72 -9.04
CA ILE A 167 -8.90 -4.11 -7.84
C ILE A 167 -7.86 -3.25 -7.12
N GLU A 168 -6.61 -3.72 -6.98
CA GLU A 168 -5.52 -2.87 -6.46
C GLU A 168 -5.36 -1.61 -7.31
N LEU A 169 -5.35 -1.72 -8.63
CA LEU A 169 -5.21 -0.56 -9.51
C LEU A 169 -6.36 0.45 -9.35
N LEU A 170 -7.60 -0.02 -9.16
CA LEU A 170 -8.74 0.87 -8.91
C LEU A 170 -8.65 1.58 -7.55
N ILE A 171 -8.10 0.91 -6.53
CA ILE A 171 -8.02 1.45 -5.17
C ILE A 171 -6.78 2.33 -4.99
N CYS A 172 -5.61 1.84 -5.40
CA CYS A 172 -4.31 2.45 -5.15
C CYS A 172 -3.80 3.29 -6.32
N GLY A 173 -4.34 3.09 -7.53
CA GLY A 173 -3.83 3.74 -8.73
C GLY A 173 -2.63 3.03 -9.37
N SER A 174 -2.24 3.56 -10.53
CA SER A 174 -1.20 3.04 -11.40
C SER A 174 0.18 3.59 -11.05
N ARG A 175 1.22 2.77 -11.26
CA ARG A 175 2.63 3.20 -11.19
C ARG A 175 3.16 3.77 -12.52
N ASN A 176 2.34 3.77 -13.58
CA ASN A 176 2.72 4.39 -14.83
C ASN A 176 2.52 5.91 -14.72
N LEU A 177 3.63 6.65 -14.72
CA LEU A 177 3.67 8.08 -14.45
C LEU A 177 4.00 8.86 -15.72
N ASP A 178 2.97 9.32 -16.42
CA ASP A 178 3.12 10.19 -17.59
C ASP A 178 3.11 11.68 -17.17
N PHE A 179 4.31 12.23 -16.95
CA PHE A 179 4.47 13.63 -16.57
C PHE A 179 4.20 14.61 -17.72
N LEU A 180 4.20 14.15 -18.98
CA LEU A 180 3.83 15.01 -20.11
C LEU A 180 2.32 15.25 -20.06
N ALA A 181 1.53 14.18 -19.86
CA ALA A 181 0.10 14.31 -19.67
C ALA A 181 -0.25 15.18 -18.45
N LEU A 182 0.53 15.09 -17.36
CA LEU A 182 0.36 15.95 -16.18
C LEU A 182 0.57 17.43 -16.53
N GLU A 183 1.62 17.75 -17.29
CA GLU A 183 1.91 19.13 -17.71
C GLU A 183 0.79 19.70 -18.57
N GLU A 184 0.26 18.91 -19.50
CA GLU A 184 -0.79 19.36 -20.40
C GLU A 184 -2.06 19.80 -19.66
N THR A 185 -2.42 19.09 -18.58
CA THR A 185 -3.66 19.30 -17.83
C THR A 185 -3.49 20.15 -16.57
N THR A 186 -2.28 20.63 -16.28
CA THR A 186 -2.03 21.46 -15.10
C THR A 186 -2.62 22.86 -15.28
N GLU A 187 -3.33 23.32 -14.26
CA GLU A 187 -3.89 24.67 -14.16
C GLU A 187 -2.96 25.59 -13.34
N TYR A 188 -3.07 26.88 -13.56
CA TYR A 188 -2.21 27.89 -12.95
C TYR A 188 -3.05 28.98 -12.28
N ASP A 189 -2.62 29.42 -11.11
CA ASP A 189 -3.32 30.44 -10.32
C ASP A 189 -2.35 31.47 -9.71
N GLY A 190 -2.89 32.59 -9.20
CA GLY A 190 -2.10 33.65 -8.58
C GLY A 190 -1.29 34.49 -9.57
N GLY A 191 -1.73 34.53 -10.84
CA GLY A 191 -1.08 35.24 -11.93
C GLY A 191 -0.03 34.43 -12.70
N TYR A 192 0.19 33.16 -12.34
CA TYR A 192 0.93 32.24 -13.20
C TYR A 192 0.09 31.79 -14.39
N ASN A 193 0.80 31.48 -15.47
CA ASN A 193 0.25 30.90 -16.69
C ASN A 193 1.34 30.04 -17.37
N ARG A 194 0.94 29.28 -18.39
CA ARG A 194 1.85 28.39 -19.15
C ARG A 194 3.08 29.11 -19.72
N ASP A 195 2.96 30.41 -20.02
CA ASP A 195 4.05 31.19 -20.61
C ASP A 195 5.02 31.81 -19.61
N SER A 196 4.68 31.77 -18.32
CA SER A 196 5.50 32.34 -17.25
C SER A 196 6.86 31.68 -17.20
N ARG A 197 7.92 32.48 -17.09
CA ARG A 197 9.32 31.98 -17.03
C ARG A 197 9.47 30.87 -15.98
N ILE A 198 8.99 31.12 -14.77
CA ILE A 198 9.10 30.18 -13.64
C ILE A 198 8.38 28.85 -13.90
N ILE A 199 7.28 28.87 -14.66
CA ILE A 199 6.52 27.67 -15.02
C ILE A 199 7.26 26.83 -16.06
N LYS A 200 7.87 27.48 -17.06
CA LYS A 200 8.72 26.79 -18.04
C LYS A 200 9.94 26.17 -17.37
N GLU A 201 10.61 26.93 -16.50
CA GLU A 201 11.75 26.45 -15.69
C GLU A 201 11.35 25.31 -14.74
N PHE A 202 10.14 25.36 -14.17
CA PHE A 202 9.57 24.30 -13.34
C PHE A 202 9.45 22.98 -14.11
N TRP A 203 8.79 23.00 -15.28
CA TRP A 203 8.58 21.78 -16.07
C TRP A 203 9.88 21.22 -16.62
N GLU A 204 10.79 22.06 -17.11
CA GLU A 204 12.14 21.62 -17.48
C GLU A 204 12.87 20.94 -16.31
N THR A 205 12.72 21.48 -15.10
CA THR A 205 13.32 20.90 -13.89
C THR A 205 12.68 19.56 -13.55
N LEU A 206 11.35 19.48 -13.51
CA LEU A 206 10.61 18.27 -13.16
C LEU A 206 10.81 17.15 -14.19
N HIS A 207 10.85 17.46 -15.48
CA HIS A 207 11.11 16.47 -16.53
C HIS A 207 12.52 15.88 -16.46
N SER A 208 13.50 16.68 -16.01
CA SER A 208 14.88 16.25 -15.79
C SER A 208 15.10 15.39 -14.54
N PHE A 209 14.08 15.24 -13.68
CA PHE A 209 14.18 14.40 -12.49
C PHE A 209 14.19 12.91 -12.83
N GLY A 210 14.90 12.14 -12.00
CA GLY A 210 14.83 10.68 -12.02
C GLY A 210 13.47 10.17 -11.52
N GLU A 211 13.18 8.89 -11.73
CA GLU A 211 11.88 8.30 -11.34
C GLU A 211 11.57 8.46 -9.85
N GLU A 212 12.56 8.27 -8.98
CA GLU A 212 12.37 8.40 -7.52
C GLU A 212 11.99 9.83 -7.13
N GLN A 213 12.65 10.83 -7.71
CA GLN A 213 12.35 12.25 -7.46
C GLN A 213 10.96 12.62 -8.00
N LYS A 214 10.58 12.09 -9.15
CA LYS A 214 9.23 12.24 -9.71
C LYS A 214 8.15 11.65 -8.80
N ARG A 215 8.40 10.48 -8.22
CA ARG A 215 7.51 9.87 -7.21
C ARG A 215 7.40 10.70 -5.94
N LEU A 216 8.54 11.19 -5.42
CA LEU A 216 8.55 12.09 -4.26
C LEU A 216 7.77 13.39 -4.53
N PHE A 217 7.88 13.94 -5.73
CA PHE A 217 7.11 15.10 -6.14
C PHE A 217 5.59 14.84 -6.12
N LEU A 218 5.14 13.70 -6.66
CA LEU A 218 3.73 13.33 -6.61
C LEU A 218 3.26 13.13 -5.17
N GLN A 219 4.04 12.44 -4.35
CA GLN A 219 3.72 12.25 -2.93
C GLN A 219 3.60 13.60 -2.21
N PHE A 220 4.51 14.54 -2.51
CA PHE A 220 4.49 15.88 -1.95
C PHE A 220 3.27 16.68 -2.37
N THR A 221 2.83 16.58 -3.62
CA THR A 221 1.74 17.42 -4.18
C THR A 221 0.35 16.81 -4.04
N THR A 222 0.25 15.48 -3.99
CA THR A 222 -1.02 14.72 -4.10
C THR A 222 -1.26 13.77 -2.92
N GLY A 223 -0.24 13.55 -2.08
CA GLY A 223 -0.30 12.61 -0.95
C GLY A 223 0.02 11.16 -1.31
N THR A 224 0.20 10.83 -2.59
CA THR A 224 0.58 9.49 -3.06
C THR A 224 1.54 9.59 -4.24
N ASP A 225 2.35 8.55 -4.46
CA ASP A 225 3.28 8.47 -5.60
C ASP A 225 2.68 7.79 -6.84
N ARG A 226 1.35 7.54 -6.83
CA ARG A 226 0.61 6.83 -7.86
C ARG A 226 -0.32 7.74 -8.66
N ALA A 227 -0.60 7.34 -9.90
CA ALA A 227 -1.53 8.01 -10.79
C ALA A 227 -2.95 7.44 -10.64
N PRO A 228 -4.01 8.27 -10.77
CA PRO A 228 -5.38 7.78 -10.79
C PRO A 228 -5.65 6.93 -12.04
N VAL A 229 -6.82 6.30 -12.08
CA VAL A 229 -7.27 5.58 -13.28
C VAL A 229 -7.37 6.56 -14.45
N GLY A 230 -6.69 6.24 -15.55
CA GLY A 230 -6.53 7.13 -16.70
C GLY A 230 -5.24 7.96 -16.72
N GLY A 231 -4.35 7.78 -15.73
CA GLY A 231 -3.02 8.38 -15.70
C GLY A 231 -2.96 9.77 -15.08
N LEU A 232 -1.75 10.35 -15.04
CA LEU A 232 -1.52 11.63 -14.37
C LEU A 232 -2.25 12.81 -15.02
N GLY A 233 -2.63 12.74 -16.29
CA GLY A 233 -3.45 13.77 -16.94
C GLY A 233 -4.89 13.88 -16.37
N LYS A 234 -5.35 12.88 -15.60
CA LYS A 234 -6.61 13.00 -14.85
C LYS A 234 -6.44 13.71 -13.51
N LEU A 235 -5.19 13.93 -13.09
CA LEU A 235 -4.86 14.68 -11.90
C LEU A 235 -4.96 16.17 -12.24
N LYS A 236 -5.97 16.83 -11.69
CA LYS A 236 -6.13 18.29 -11.81
C LYS A 236 -5.15 18.99 -10.88
N MET A 237 -3.87 19.00 -11.26
CA MET A 237 -2.84 19.71 -10.50
C MET A 237 -2.97 21.21 -10.74
N ILE A 238 -2.80 21.99 -9.69
CA ILE A 238 -2.80 23.45 -9.76
C ILE A 238 -1.46 23.97 -9.24
N ILE A 239 -0.78 24.81 -10.01
CA ILE A 239 0.42 25.54 -9.55
C ILE A 239 0.01 26.98 -9.27
N ALA A 240 -0.06 27.34 -7.99
CA ALA A 240 -0.47 28.65 -7.53
C ALA A 240 0.74 29.46 -7.03
N LYS A 241 0.81 30.75 -7.41
CA LYS A 241 1.85 31.65 -6.94
C LYS A 241 1.76 31.89 -5.44
N ASN A 242 2.87 31.65 -4.73
CA ASN A 242 2.97 31.84 -3.27
C ASN A 242 3.92 33.00 -2.90
N GLY A 243 3.63 34.19 -3.44
CA GLY A 243 4.42 35.40 -3.22
C GLY A 243 5.66 35.52 -4.12
N PRO A 244 6.48 36.56 -3.90
CA PRO A 244 7.68 36.83 -4.69
C PRO A 244 8.83 35.88 -4.34
N ASP A 245 10.01 36.10 -4.94
CA ASP A 245 11.23 35.38 -4.60
C ASP A 245 11.50 35.42 -3.08
N THR A 246 11.86 34.26 -2.54
CA THR A 246 12.01 34.03 -1.10
C THR A 246 12.91 32.82 -0.86
N ASP A 247 13.36 32.63 0.37
CA ASP A 247 14.11 31.43 0.78
C ASP A 247 13.21 30.34 1.37
N ARG A 248 11.91 30.58 1.46
CA ARG A 248 10.91 29.56 1.84
C ARG A 248 10.89 28.44 0.80
N LEU A 249 10.69 27.22 1.27
CA LEU A 249 10.42 26.07 0.40
C LEU A 249 9.01 26.18 -0.19
N PRO A 250 8.75 25.59 -1.38
CA PRO A 250 7.38 25.42 -1.84
C PRO A 250 6.60 24.54 -0.85
N THR A 251 5.29 24.72 -0.81
CA THR A 251 4.36 23.94 0.03
C THR A 251 3.22 23.39 -0.82
N SER A 252 2.37 22.53 -0.27
CA SER A 252 1.27 21.91 -1.01
C SER A 252 -0.01 21.76 -0.20
N HIS A 253 -1.13 21.64 -0.91
CA HIS A 253 -2.41 21.18 -0.37
C HIS A 253 -2.79 19.89 -1.10
N THR A 254 -2.37 18.76 -0.53
CA THR A 254 -2.52 17.43 -1.14
C THR A 254 -3.98 17.08 -1.43
N CYS A 255 -4.92 17.47 -0.57
CA CYS A 255 -6.36 17.25 -0.78
C CYS A 255 -6.91 17.87 -2.08
N PHE A 256 -6.23 18.89 -2.63
CA PHE A 256 -6.65 19.62 -3.82
C PHE A 256 -5.62 19.56 -4.95
N ASN A 257 -4.54 18.78 -4.79
CA ASN A 257 -3.42 18.72 -5.73
C ASN A 257 -2.82 20.11 -6.04
N VAL A 258 -2.77 21.01 -5.06
CA VAL A 258 -2.26 22.38 -5.25
C VAL A 258 -0.81 22.45 -4.80
N LEU A 259 0.08 22.89 -5.69
CA LEU A 259 1.45 23.28 -5.38
C LEU A 259 1.52 24.80 -5.21
N LEU A 260 1.93 25.24 -4.02
CA LEU A 260 2.19 26.64 -3.69
C LEU A 260 3.65 26.96 -3.99
N LEU A 261 3.89 27.57 -5.15
CA LEU A 261 5.23 27.84 -5.67
C LEU A 261 5.57 29.32 -5.55
N PRO A 262 6.61 29.70 -4.77
CA PRO A 262 7.13 31.07 -4.79
C PRO A 262 7.78 31.43 -6.13
N GLU A 263 7.75 32.72 -6.48
CA GLU A 263 8.31 33.23 -7.74
C GLU A 263 9.84 33.37 -7.67
N TYR A 264 10.54 32.23 -7.59
CA TYR A 264 11.99 32.20 -7.44
C TYR A 264 12.72 32.95 -8.56
N SER A 265 13.84 33.59 -8.19
CA SER A 265 14.61 34.42 -9.11
C SER A 265 15.38 33.64 -10.18
N SER A 266 15.73 32.36 -9.95
CA SER A 266 16.43 31.53 -10.95
C SER A 266 15.99 30.06 -10.94
N LYS A 267 16.26 29.38 -12.06
CA LYS A 267 16.03 27.93 -12.23
C LYS A 267 16.81 27.10 -11.23
N GLU A 268 18.04 27.49 -10.91
CA GLU A 268 18.90 26.81 -9.94
C GLU A 268 18.27 26.87 -8.55
N LYS A 269 17.76 28.04 -8.15
CA LYS A 269 17.05 28.22 -6.88
C LYS A 269 15.76 27.42 -6.85
N LEU A 270 14.97 27.45 -7.94
CA LEU A 270 13.76 26.63 -8.06
C LEU A 270 14.10 25.14 -7.88
N ARG A 271 15.11 24.64 -8.57
CA ARG A 271 15.51 23.22 -8.51
C ARG A 271 15.94 22.84 -7.10
N GLU A 272 16.79 23.65 -6.49
CA GLU A 272 17.32 23.41 -5.16
C GLU A 272 16.20 23.40 -4.09
N ARG A 273 15.30 24.39 -4.13
CA ARG A 273 14.18 24.48 -3.18
C ARG A 273 13.14 23.40 -3.39
N LEU A 274 12.79 23.10 -4.64
CA LEU A 274 11.86 22.02 -4.96
C LEU A 274 12.41 20.66 -4.51
N LEU A 275 13.68 20.37 -4.81
CA LEU A 275 14.31 19.11 -4.42
C LEU A 275 14.38 18.95 -2.90
N LYS A 276 14.71 20.01 -2.17
CA LYS A 276 14.63 20.01 -0.71
C LYS A 276 13.20 19.73 -0.22
N ALA A 277 12.20 20.44 -0.74
CA ALA A 277 10.81 20.26 -0.31
C ALA A 277 10.34 18.80 -0.47
N ILE A 278 10.54 18.21 -1.65
CA ILE A 278 10.07 16.84 -1.91
C ILE A 278 10.86 15.76 -1.15
N THR A 279 12.12 16.04 -0.77
CA THR A 279 12.96 15.10 -0.01
C THR A 279 12.66 15.15 1.48
N TYR A 280 12.43 16.34 2.04
CA TYR A 280 12.26 16.55 3.47
C TYR A 280 10.79 16.53 3.95
N ALA A 281 9.82 16.42 3.04
CA ALA A 281 8.39 16.35 3.39
C ALA A 281 7.89 14.96 3.86
N LYS A 282 8.78 14.02 4.20
CA LYS A 282 8.36 12.73 4.78
C LYS A 282 7.93 12.91 6.24
N GLY A 283 6.64 13.14 6.43
CA GLY A 283 6.02 13.40 7.73
C GLY A 283 5.29 14.76 7.71
N PHE A 284 4.31 14.96 8.59
CA PHE A 284 3.62 16.24 8.76
C PHE A 284 4.64 17.33 9.12
N GLY A 285 5.25 17.93 8.09
CA GLY A 285 6.30 18.93 8.19
C GLY A 285 5.71 20.27 8.59
N MET A 286 5.28 20.38 9.85
CA MET A 286 5.33 21.63 10.58
C MET A 286 6.58 21.56 11.47
N LEU A 287 7.66 22.17 11.00
CA LEU A 287 8.70 22.71 11.88
C LEU A 287 8.44 24.21 12.01
#